data_AF-A0A3E2NDY7-F1
#
_entry.id   AF-A0A3E2NDY7-F1
#
_cell.length_a   1.000
_cell.length_b   1.000
_cell.length_c   1.000
_cell.angle_alpha   90.00
_cell.angle_beta   90.00
_cell.angle_gamma   90.00
#
_symmetry.space_group_name_H-M   'P 1'
#
loop_
_entity.id
_entity.type
_entity.pdbx_description
1 polymer ?
#
loop_
_entity_poly.entity_id
_entity_poly.type
_entity_poly.pdbx_seq_one_letter_code
_entity_poly.pdbx_strand_id
1 'polypeptide(L)'
;MNIIMKRRVITIALLLSLTAILGGCNKSQSVVNNIENTSSPVETTAKVSTNENNSITQTKSSTVLTMTELLNKLQGEWYNLNDENSISENGVQRSIMIEKEENDYTLVDIFPDTALSYKVSSIQYLGNNNSYLITTHNGDDQNNIGFTFNISDDFKSINITSDYDKDVKYVKATDETKQYVQMLQLVGTYKDDQNKEYVFKDGGIATWPNETFKFSVSFIEKIFPNSSPSKEVYNYIIVNDNNGKETMRYLYEIIGNKLTIYKTALDKENNYIKGALVVTLTKSNGTTDLIQKAIDIVGKKYNAVVDYKVESGVMIYKSDIGEISIDCSGPDKTNKYKVSIFKESASSSDIFKEFNVDVISGSVEEIK
;
A
#
# COMPACT_ATOMS: atom_id res chain seq x y z
N MET A 1 -19.22 17.47 31.21
CA MET A 1 -19.38 16.06 30.81
C MET A 1 -18.37 15.84 29.69
N ASN A 2 -17.15 15.48 30.06
CA ASN A 2 -16.00 15.36 29.16
C ASN A 2 -15.70 13.88 28.95
N ILE A 3 -15.84 13.39 27.72
CA ILE A 3 -15.38 12.06 27.34
C ILE A 3 -13.98 12.25 26.75
N ILE A 4 -12.97 11.84 27.52
CA ILE A 4 -11.58 11.78 27.10
C ILE A 4 -11.45 10.52 26.22
N MET A 5 -11.41 10.69 24.90
CA MET A 5 -11.07 9.61 23.96
C MET A 5 -9.54 9.48 23.89
N LYS A 6 -9.01 8.36 24.40
CA LYS A 6 -7.58 8.01 24.33
C LYS A 6 -7.29 7.27 23.01
N ARG A 7 -6.27 7.74 22.29
CA ARG A 7 -5.63 7.06 21.15
C ARG A 7 -5.19 5.64 21.55
N ARG A 8 -5.41 4.65 20.67
CA ARG A 8 -4.76 3.33 20.74
C ARG A 8 -3.56 3.34 19.80
N VAL A 9 -2.37 3.18 20.37
CA VAL A 9 -1.16 2.75 19.67
C VAL A 9 -0.97 1.30 20.09
N ILE A 10 -1.03 0.36 19.15
CA ILE A 10 -0.78 -1.05 19.44
C ILE A 10 0.73 -1.29 19.27
N THR A 11 1.45 -1.33 20.38
CA THR A 11 2.87 -1.74 20.40
C THR A 11 2.92 -3.26 20.52
N ILE A 12 3.33 -3.96 19.45
CA ILE A 12 3.56 -5.41 19.50
C ILE A 12 4.97 -5.66 20.01
N ALA A 13 5.10 -6.09 21.26
CA ALA A 13 6.37 -6.57 21.81
C ALA A 13 6.66 -7.98 21.26
N LEU A 14 7.66 -8.11 20.38
CA LEU A 14 8.17 -9.40 19.94
C LEU A 14 9.05 -10.02 21.06
N LEU A 15 8.55 -11.08 21.70
CA LEU A 15 9.33 -11.91 22.60
C LEU A 15 10.35 -12.74 21.80
N LEU A 16 11.63 -12.44 22.01
CA LEU A 16 12.76 -13.26 21.57
C LEU A 16 12.76 -14.61 22.29
N SER A 17 12.57 -15.71 21.57
CA SER A 17 13.00 -17.03 22.03
C SER A 17 14.31 -17.42 21.34
N LEU A 18 15.38 -17.32 22.12
CA LEU A 18 16.72 -17.83 21.83
C LEU A 18 16.67 -19.37 21.83
N THR A 19 17.08 -20.01 20.73
CA THR A 19 17.61 -21.39 20.78
C THR A 19 18.96 -21.43 20.11
N ALA A 20 19.97 -21.62 20.95
CA ALA A 20 21.33 -21.95 20.57
C ALA A 20 21.37 -23.34 19.91
N ILE A 21 22.08 -23.43 18.78
CA ILE A 21 22.79 -24.67 18.41
C ILE A 21 24.23 -24.29 18.10
N LEU A 22 25.11 -24.66 19.02
CA LEU A 22 26.55 -24.75 18.85
C LEU A 22 26.91 -26.08 18.17
N GLY A 23 27.88 -26.02 17.25
CA GLY A 23 28.60 -27.17 16.69
C GLY A 23 28.62 -27.14 15.16
N GLY A 24 29.73 -27.07 14.43
CA GLY A 24 31.15 -27.09 14.80
C GLY A 24 32.01 -26.93 13.54
N CYS A 25 33.25 -26.50 13.76
CA CYS A 25 34.41 -26.42 12.87
C CYS A 25 34.33 -26.97 11.43
N ASN A 26 34.79 -26.16 10.47
CA ASN A 26 36.00 -26.54 9.74
C ASN A 26 36.82 -25.33 9.23
N LYS A 27 38.13 -25.52 9.25
CA LYS A 27 39.23 -24.56 9.02
C LYS A 27 39.57 -24.36 7.53
N SER A 28 40.12 -23.17 7.27
CA SER A 28 41.10 -22.81 6.21
C SER A 28 40.53 -22.63 4.79
N GLN A 29 40.99 -21.70 3.95
CA GLN A 29 42.33 -21.11 3.81
C GLN A 29 42.30 -19.61 3.51
N SER A 30 43.33 -18.92 3.99
CA SER A 30 43.75 -17.58 3.58
C SER A 30 44.38 -17.60 2.18
N VAL A 31 44.13 -16.56 1.38
CA VAL A 31 45.13 -16.07 0.42
C VAL A 31 45.20 -14.55 0.56
N VAL A 32 46.31 -14.14 1.17
CA VAL A 32 46.86 -12.78 1.17
C VAL A 32 47.47 -12.55 -0.22
N ASN A 33 47.18 -11.41 -0.84
CA ASN A 33 48.12 -10.80 -1.79
C ASN A 33 48.25 -9.32 -1.45
N ASN A 34 49.37 -9.03 -0.78
CA ASN A 34 49.95 -7.71 -0.64
C ASN A 34 50.40 -7.20 -2.01
N ILE A 35 50.05 -5.98 -2.37
CA ILE A 35 50.97 -5.08 -3.07
C ILE A 35 50.79 -3.68 -2.45
N GLU A 36 51.74 -3.30 -1.61
CA GLU A 36 52.06 -1.90 -1.32
C GLU A 36 52.69 -1.26 -2.56
N ASN A 37 52.33 -0.01 -2.87
CA ASN A 37 53.26 1.04 -3.33
C ASN A 37 52.60 2.43 -3.31
N THR A 38 52.91 3.16 -2.24
CA THR A 38 53.34 4.58 -2.16
C THR A 38 52.87 5.65 -3.17
N SER A 39 52.23 6.67 -2.58
CA SER A 39 52.52 8.11 -2.62
C SER A 39 52.26 9.00 -3.86
N SER A 40 51.37 9.98 -3.60
CA SER A 40 51.49 11.44 -3.84
C SER A 40 50.86 12.09 -5.08
N PRO A 41 50.38 13.34 -4.92
CA PRO A 41 49.24 13.91 -5.62
C PRO A 41 49.65 14.65 -6.90
N VAL A 42 48.76 14.70 -7.88
CA VAL A 42 48.93 15.55 -9.05
C VAL A 42 47.80 16.58 -9.08
N GLU A 43 48.16 17.82 -8.76
CA GLU A 43 47.47 19.00 -9.25
C GLU A 43 47.55 19.02 -10.78
N THR A 44 46.43 19.17 -11.47
CA THR A 44 46.45 19.59 -12.87
C THR A 44 45.52 20.75 -13.10
N THR A 45 46.19 21.88 -13.32
CA THR A 45 45.74 23.18 -13.76
C THR A 45 44.96 23.08 -15.07
N ALA A 46 43.89 23.86 -15.18
CA ALA A 46 43.15 24.06 -16.41
C ALA A 46 44.07 24.55 -17.54
N LYS A 47 44.11 23.81 -18.65
CA LYS A 47 44.54 24.33 -19.95
C LYS A 47 43.47 24.02 -20.98
N VAL A 48 42.85 25.08 -21.46
CA VAL A 48 42.01 25.11 -22.65
C VAL A 48 42.89 24.82 -23.85
N SER A 49 42.58 23.74 -24.57
CA SER A 49 42.98 23.56 -25.96
C SER A 49 41.78 23.03 -26.74
N THR A 50 41.20 23.89 -27.56
CA THR A 50 40.18 23.57 -28.56
C THR A 50 40.77 22.60 -29.58
N ASN A 51 40.17 21.42 -29.72
CA ASN A 51 40.18 20.66 -30.95
C ASN A 51 38.84 19.92 -31.08
N GLU A 52 38.12 20.29 -32.14
CA GLU A 52 36.84 19.75 -32.56
C GLU A 52 37.01 18.31 -33.11
N ASN A 53 35.95 17.52 -32.92
CA ASN A 53 35.70 16.14 -33.36
C ASN A 53 35.97 15.06 -32.30
N ASN A 54 34.98 14.84 -31.44
CA ASN A 54 34.47 13.50 -31.15
C ASN A 54 33.10 13.57 -30.47
N SER A 55 32.25 12.60 -30.83
CA SER A 55 30.99 12.21 -30.18
C SER A 55 30.77 12.82 -28.79
N ILE A 56 29.78 13.71 -28.70
CA ILE A 56 29.29 14.22 -27.41
C ILE A 56 28.62 13.03 -26.71
N THR A 57 29.42 12.24 -25.99
CA THR A 57 28.89 11.52 -24.85
C THR A 57 28.62 12.63 -23.84
N GLN A 58 27.36 13.07 -23.76
CA GLN A 58 26.94 13.99 -22.69
C GLN A 58 27.22 13.25 -21.38
N THR A 59 28.32 13.59 -20.72
CA THR A 59 28.53 13.27 -19.31
C THR A 59 27.40 13.95 -18.58
N LYS A 60 26.36 13.17 -18.26
CA LYS A 60 25.20 13.62 -17.53
C LYS A 60 25.70 14.13 -16.18
N SER A 61 25.79 15.45 -16.03
CA SER A 61 26.10 16.07 -14.75
C SER A 61 24.86 15.89 -13.87
N SER A 62 24.76 14.75 -13.18
CA SER A 62 23.76 14.55 -12.15
C SER A 62 24.18 15.44 -10.97
N THR A 63 23.50 16.56 -10.78
CA THR A 63 23.68 17.38 -9.58
C THR A 63 23.33 16.50 -8.38
N VAL A 64 24.32 16.19 -7.54
CA VAL A 64 24.12 15.44 -6.30
C VAL A 64 23.19 16.27 -5.41
N LEU A 65 22.02 15.72 -5.08
CA LEU A 65 21.05 16.40 -4.24
C LEU A 65 21.47 16.30 -2.77
N THR A 66 21.24 17.37 -2.01
CA THR A 66 21.30 17.30 -0.56
C THR A 66 20.20 16.38 -0.01
N MET A 67 20.36 15.91 1.22
CA MET A 67 19.38 15.05 1.90
C MET A 67 17.96 15.67 1.86
N THR A 68 17.84 16.95 2.22
CA THR A 68 16.56 17.66 2.24
C THR A 68 15.96 17.81 0.84
N GLU A 69 16.76 18.13 -0.18
CA GLU A 69 16.28 18.23 -1.56
C GLU A 69 15.77 16.88 -2.08
N LEU A 70 16.52 15.81 -1.82
CA LEU A 70 16.15 14.46 -2.24
C LEU A 70 14.84 14.02 -1.56
N LEU A 71 14.76 14.11 -0.23
CA LEU A 71 13.59 13.68 0.52
C LEU A 71 12.35 14.53 0.21
N ASN A 72 12.49 15.82 -0.04
CA ASN A 72 11.37 16.64 -0.52
C ASN A 72 10.86 16.18 -1.89
N LYS A 73 11.75 15.75 -2.81
CA LYS A 73 11.33 15.19 -4.11
C LYS A 73 10.70 13.81 -3.97
N LEU A 74 11.16 13.02 -3.01
CA LEU A 74 10.65 11.70 -2.70
C LEU A 74 9.38 11.72 -1.84
N GLN A 75 9.04 12.85 -1.23
CA GLN A 75 7.86 12.98 -0.37
C GLN A 75 6.58 12.49 -1.06
N GLY A 76 5.76 11.81 -0.27
CA GLY A 76 4.50 11.22 -0.70
C GLY A 76 4.57 9.70 -0.82
N GLU A 77 3.52 9.14 -1.38
CA GLU A 77 3.30 7.70 -1.50
C GLU A 77 3.81 7.16 -2.84
N TRP A 78 4.29 5.93 -2.85
CA TRP A 78 4.78 5.21 -4.01
C TRP A 78 4.25 3.77 -4.01
N TYR A 79 3.66 3.34 -5.11
CA TYR A 79 3.02 2.04 -5.25
C TYR A 79 3.94 1.02 -5.90
N ASN A 80 3.96 -0.19 -5.37
CA ASN A 80 4.47 -1.35 -6.09
C ASN A 80 3.37 -1.84 -7.04
N LEU A 81 3.60 -1.67 -8.35
CA LEU A 81 2.63 -2.02 -9.40
C LEU A 81 3.03 -3.27 -10.21
N ASN A 82 3.96 -4.09 -9.72
CA ASN A 82 4.51 -5.19 -10.51
C ASN A 82 3.56 -6.39 -10.64
N ASP A 83 2.52 -6.48 -9.80
CA ASP A 83 1.51 -7.54 -9.84
C ASP A 83 0.11 -6.97 -10.11
N GLU A 84 -0.17 -6.68 -11.39
CA GLU A 84 -1.46 -6.13 -11.83
C GLU A 84 -2.65 -7.04 -11.48
N ASN A 85 -2.44 -8.37 -11.46
CA ASN A 85 -3.49 -9.33 -11.09
C ASN A 85 -3.88 -9.13 -9.62
N SER A 86 -2.89 -9.12 -8.72
CA SER A 86 -3.15 -8.85 -7.31
C SER A 86 -3.74 -7.45 -7.09
N ILE A 87 -3.38 -6.45 -7.89
CA ILE A 87 -3.97 -5.11 -7.78
C ILE A 87 -5.44 -5.11 -8.20
N SER A 88 -5.78 -5.82 -9.28
CA SER A 88 -7.16 -5.93 -9.75
C SER A 88 -8.10 -6.63 -8.76
N GLU A 89 -7.53 -7.48 -7.90
CA GLU A 89 -8.25 -8.25 -6.90
C GLU A 89 -8.30 -7.52 -5.56
N ASN A 90 -7.16 -7.01 -5.10
CA ASN A 90 -6.96 -6.60 -3.70
C ASN A 90 -6.50 -5.14 -3.57
N GLY A 91 -6.26 -4.44 -4.68
CA GLY A 91 -5.59 -3.13 -4.68
C GLY A 91 -4.08 -3.25 -4.45
N VAL A 92 -3.43 -2.09 -4.27
CA VAL A 92 -1.99 -2.04 -4.03
C VAL A 92 -1.66 -2.73 -2.70
N GLN A 93 -0.97 -3.87 -2.78
CA GLN A 93 -0.61 -4.67 -1.61
C GLN A 93 0.65 -4.18 -0.91
N ARG A 94 1.46 -3.36 -1.59
CA ARG A 94 2.67 -2.79 -1.00
C ARG A 94 2.91 -1.39 -1.52
N SER A 95 3.09 -0.45 -0.60
CA SER A 95 3.50 0.91 -0.91
C SER A 95 4.58 1.36 0.05
N ILE A 96 5.30 2.41 -0.32
CA ILE A 96 6.14 3.14 0.62
C ILE A 96 5.66 4.58 0.66
N MET A 97 5.83 5.23 1.81
CA MET A 97 5.53 6.63 1.98
C MET A 97 6.70 7.34 2.66
N ILE A 98 7.12 8.46 2.08
CA ILE A 98 8.08 9.36 2.70
C ILE A 98 7.29 10.54 3.28
N GLU A 99 7.23 10.59 4.60
CA GLU A 99 6.55 11.65 5.35
C GLU A 99 7.57 12.66 5.91
N LYS A 100 7.14 13.91 6.01
CA LYS A 100 7.91 14.98 6.62
C LYS A 100 7.15 15.50 7.84
N GLU A 101 7.78 15.42 9.00
CA GLU A 101 7.27 15.98 10.25
C GLU A 101 8.26 17.05 10.73
N GLU A 102 7.85 18.32 10.68
CA GLU A 102 8.71 19.47 10.98
C GLU A 102 10.04 19.45 10.18
N ASN A 103 11.14 19.07 10.85
CA ASN A 103 12.48 18.98 10.29
C ASN A 103 12.97 17.53 10.08
N ASP A 104 12.15 16.55 10.47
CA ASP A 104 12.45 15.13 10.38
C ASP A 104 11.71 14.48 9.21
N TYR A 105 12.24 13.35 8.75
CA TYR A 105 11.62 12.52 7.73
C TYR A 105 11.47 11.08 8.21
N THR A 106 10.36 10.47 7.82
CA THR A 106 10.03 9.09 8.13
C THR A 106 9.77 8.33 6.85
N LEU A 107 10.38 7.16 6.72
CA LEU A 107 10.04 6.17 5.69
C LEU A 107 9.07 5.18 6.29
N VAL A 108 7.91 5.02 5.67
CA VAL A 108 6.90 4.05 6.07
C VAL A 108 6.78 3.00 4.96
N ASP A 109 7.08 1.73 5.27
CA ASP A 109 6.81 0.59 4.39
C ASP A 109 5.44 0.01 4.76
N ILE A 110 4.50 0.06 3.82
CA ILE A 110 3.09 -0.20 4.03
C ILE A 110 2.71 -1.51 3.36
N PHE A 111 2.13 -2.39 4.16
CA PHE A 111 1.55 -3.68 3.76
C PHE A 111 0.03 -3.63 4.04
N PRO A 112 -0.76 -4.60 3.58
CA PRO A 112 -2.22 -4.55 3.69
C PRO A 112 -2.73 -4.48 5.14
N ASP A 113 -1.95 -5.01 6.08
CA ASP A 113 -2.30 -5.24 7.49
C ASP A 113 -1.36 -4.55 8.48
N THR A 114 -0.20 -4.07 8.02
CA THR A 114 0.81 -3.47 8.88
C THR A 114 1.59 -2.37 8.17
N ALA A 115 2.19 -1.49 8.95
CA ALA A 115 3.11 -0.49 8.46
C ALA A 115 4.35 -0.46 9.36
N LEU A 116 5.52 -0.46 8.73
CA LEU A 116 6.80 -0.34 9.42
C LEU A 116 7.32 1.09 9.22
N SER A 117 7.52 1.80 10.32
CA SER A 117 7.93 3.20 10.32
C SER A 117 9.39 3.32 10.75
N TYR A 118 10.19 4.01 9.94
CA TYR A 118 11.63 4.17 10.16
C TYR A 118 12.01 5.65 10.07
N LYS A 119 12.66 6.17 11.11
CA LYS A 119 13.17 7.54 11.09
C LYS A 119 14.42 7.60 10.20
N VAL A 120 14.45 8.54 9.26
CA VAL A 120 15.59 8.72 8.37
C VAL A 120 16.72 9.44 9.13
N SER A 121 17.90 8.81 9.17
CA SER A 121 19.05 9.30 9.92
C SER A 121 20.10 9.97 9.03
N SER A 122 20.35 9.40 7.86
CA SER A 122 21.33 9.94 6.91
C SER A 122 21.07 9.47 5.48
N ILE A 123 21.63 10.19 4.52
CA ILE A 123 21.61 9.84 3.10
C ILE A 123 23.02 9.94 2.54
N GLN A 124 23.43 8.93 1.78
CA GLN A 124 24.70 8.88 1.06
C GLN A 124 24.45 8.66 -0.43
N TYR A 125 25.02 9.51 -1.29
CA TYR A 125 25.04 9.27 -2.73
C TYR A 125 26.07 8.19 -3.08
N LEU A 126 25.66 7.17 -3.85
CA LEU A 126 26.48 5.99 -4.16
C LEU A 126 27.20 6.07 -5.52
N GLY A 127 27.01 7.13 -6.30
CA GLY A 127 27.88 7.43 -7.45
C GLY A 127 27.51 6.78 -8.78
N ASN A 128 26.37 6.10 -8.93
CA ASN A 128 25.88 5.57 -10.20
C ASN A 128 24.34 5.65 -10.27
N ASN A 129 23.76 5.91 -11.46
CA ASN A 129 22.32 5.81 -11.75
C ASN A 129 21.37 6.49 -10.72
N ASN A 130 21.71 7.69 -10.25
CA ASN A 130 20.96 8.39 -9.19
C ASN A 130 20.66 7.49 -7.97
N SER A 131 21.67 6.72 -7.56
CA SER A 131 21.56 5.77 -6.44
C SER A 131 21.95 6.43 -5.12
N TYR A 132 21.10 6.25 -4.11
CA TYR A 132 21.27 6.80 -2.77
C TYR A 132 21.05 5.71 -1.72
N LEU A 133 21.94 5.61 -0.74
CA LEU A 133 21.72 4.84 0.48
C LEU A 133 21.04 5.73 1.52
N ILE A 134 19.82 5.36 1.90
CA ILE A 134 19.07 5.98 2.99
C ILE A 134 19.25 5.08 4.22
N THR A 135 19.89 5.61 5.25
CA THR A 135 20.04 4.90 6.53
C THR A 135 18.94 5.36 7.47
N THR A 136 18.27 4.39 8.08
CA THR A 136 17.13 4.61 8.97
C THR A 136 17.29 3.83 10.27
N HIS A 137 16.51 4.14 11.30
CA HIS A 137 16.39 3.32 12.50
C HIS A 137 14.92 3.21 12.93
N ASN A 138 14.58 2.11 13.62
CA ASN A 138 13.28 1.97 14.27
C ASN A 138 13.35 2.65 15.66
N GLY A 139 12.32 3.39 16.07
CA GLY A 139 12.37 4.27 17.25
C GLY A 139 12.89 3.61 18.53
N ASP A 140 12.56 2.32 18.73
CA ASP A 140 12.95 1.55 19.92
C ASP A 140 14.23 0.71 19.72
N ASP A 141 14.63 0.44 18.47
CA ASP A 141 15.76 -0.41 18.13
C ASP A 141 16.81 0.42 17.37
N GLN A 142 17.93 0.73 18.01
CA GLN A 142 19.00 1.57 17.43
C GLN A 142 19.78 0.88 16.30
N ASN A 143 19.32 -0.29 15.85
CA ASN A 143 19.88 -0.98 14.70
C ASN A 143 19.54 -0.19 13.43
N ASN A 144 20.59 0.22 12.72
CA ASN A 144 20.44 0.90 11.44
C ASN A 144 19.96 -0.08 10.37
N ILE A 145 18.94 0.31 9.61
CA ILE A 145 18.47 -0.39 8.42
C ILE A 145 18.78 0.49 7.21
N GLY A 146 19.50 -0.10 6.25
CA GLY A 146 19.89 0.57 5.01
C GLY A 146 18.93 0.26 3.88
N PHE A 147 18.47 1.30 3.18
CA PHE A 147 17.70 1.19 1.95
C PHE A 147 18.46 1.84 0.80
N THR A 148 18.80 1.07 -0.22
CA THR A 148 19.40 1.60 -1.45
C THR A 148 18.29 1.93 -2.44
N PHE A 149 18.14 3.22 -2.74
CA PHE A 149 17.19 3.76 -3.71
C PHE A 149 17.90 4.04 -5.03
N ASN A 150 17.47 3.39 -6.11
CA ASN A 150 17.87 3.72 -7.48
C ASN A 150 16.73 4.49 -8.15
N ILE A 151 16.91 5.79 -8.37
CA ILE A 151 15.82 6.73 -8.66
C ILE A 151 15.84 7.13 -10.14
N SER A 152 14.69 7.09 -10.82
CA SER A 152 14.61 7.60 -12.19
C SER A 152 14.82 9.12 -12.24
N ASP A 153 15.40 9.64 -13.32
CA ASP A 153 15.74 11.08 -13.41
C ASP A 153 14.51 11.99 -13.30
N ASP A 154 13.34 11.50 -13.70
CA ASP A 154 12.06 12.20 -13.65
C ASP A 154 11.32 12.04 -12.31
N PHE A 155 11.90 11.30 -11.35
CA PHE A 155 11.32 11.01 -10.05
C PHE A 155 9.92 10.38 -10.13
N LYS A 156 9.65 9.60 -11.19
CA LYS A 156 8.40 8.84 -11.34
C LYS A 156 8.50 7.40 -10.89
N SER A 157 9.72 6.85 -10.82
CA SER A 157 9.94 5.47 -10.36
C SER A 157 11.21 5.33 -9.54
N ILE A 158 11.22 4.35 -8.64
CA ILE A 158 12.35 4.00 -7.79
C ILE A 158 12.43 2.48 -7.66
N ASN A 159 13.65 1.95 -7.71
CA ASN A 159 13.92 0.58 -7.30
C ASN A 159 14.60 0.61 -5.93
N ILE A 160 14.09 -0.16 -4.98
CA ILE A 160 14.61 -0.21 -3.61
C ILE A 160 15.17 -1.60 -3.31
N THR A 161 16.36 -1.62 -2.73
CA THR A 161 16.96 -2.80 -2.12
C THR A 161 17.20 -2.53 -0.65
N SER A 162 16.81 -3.46 0.21
CA SER A 162 17.02 -3.45 1.66
C SER A 162 17.64 -4.77 2.12
N ASP A 163 17.84 -4.93 3.43
CA ASP A 163 18.27 -6.19 4.01
C ASP A 163 17.24 -7.32 3.86
N TYR A 164 15.97 -6.96 3.66
CA TYR A 164 14.84 -7.90 3.57
C TYR A 164 14.41 -8.15 2.12
N ASP A 165 14.51 -7.14 1.26
CA ASP A 165 13.99 -7.17 -0.11
C ASP A 165 15.03 -6.76 -1.13
N LYS A 166 15.00 -7.39 -2.31
CA LYS A 166 15.92 -7.07 -3.40
C LYS A 166 15.15 -6.54 -4.60
N ASP A 167 15.58 -5.37 -5.07
CA ASP A 167 15.15 -4.73 -6.32
C ASP A 167 13.63 -4.61 -6.48
N VAL A 168 12.95 -4.11 -5.45
CA VAL A 168 11.51 -3.86 -5.49
C VAL A 168 11.24 -2.53 -6.19
N LYS A 169 10.49 -2.57 -7.28
CA LYS A 169 10.15 -1.39 -8.08
C LYS A 169 8.86 -0.72 -7.61
N TYR A 170 8.92 0.59 -7.44
CA TYR A 170 7.80 1.45 -7.09
C TYR A 170 7.62 2.58 -8.12
N VAL A 171 6.38 3.04 -8.25
CA VAL A 171 5.96 4.17 -9.08
C VAL A 171 5.29 5.22 -8.18
N LYS A 172 5.56 6.50 -8.40
CA LYS A 172 5.00 7.58 -7.58
C LYS A 172 3.47 7.59 -7.68
N ALA A 173 2.77 7.68 -6.55
CA ALA A 173 1.30 7.68 -6.50
C ALA A 173 0.73 9.07 -6.85
N THR A 174 0.81 9.45 -8.13
CA THR A 174 0.14 10.64 -8.66
C THR A 174 -1.37 10.40 -8.83
N ASP A 175 -2.13 11.45 -9.14
CA ASP A 175 -3.56 11.31 -9.41
C ASP A 175 -3.83 10.36 -10.58
N GLU A 176 -3.01 10.39 -11.63
CA GLU A 176 -3.16 9.46 -12.76
C GLU A 176 -2.89 8.00 -12.34
N THR A 177 -1.84 7.78 -11.53
CA THR A 177 -1.52 6.43 -11.04
C THR A 177 -2.59 5.91 -10.09
N LYS A 178 -3.15 6.76 -9.21
CA LYS A 178 -4.26 6.40 -8.34
C LYS A 178 -5.54 6.07 -9.12
N GLN A 179 -5.85 6.85 -10.15
CA GLN A 179 -6.97 6.56 -11.06
C GLN A 179 -6.76 5.25 -11.82
N TYR A 180 -5.53 4.97 -12.25
CA TYR A 180 -5.19 3.70 -12.90
C TYR A 180 -5.45 2.50 -11.96
N VAL A 181 -4.97 2.57 -10.71
CA VAL A 181 -5.24 1.54 -9.69
C VAL A 181 -6.74 1.34 -9.45
N GLN A 182 -7.50 2.44 -9.31
CA GLN A 182 -8.96 2.38 -9.15
C GLN A 182 -9.66 1.74 -10.34
N MET A 183 -9.22 2.06 -11.56
CA MET A 183 -9.73 1.44 -12.78
C MET A 183 -9.45 -0.07 -12.76
N LEU A 184 -8.23 -0.50 -12.44
CA LEU A 184 -7.88 -1.92 -12.34
C LEU A 184 -8.77 -2.67 -11.34
N GLN A 185 -9.03 -2.08 -10.17
CA GLN A 185 -9.90 -2.70 -9.16
C GLN A 185 -11.36 -2.83 -9.62
N LEU A 186 -11.86 -1.80 -10.32
CA LEU A 186 -13.24 -1.75 -10.81
C LEU A 186 -13.47 -2.66 -12.02
N VAL A 187 -12.45 -2.88 -12.86
CA VAL A 187 -12.57 -3.74 -14.04
C VAL A 187 -12.91 -5.17 -13.64
N GLY A 188 -13.89 -5.74 -14.36
CA GLY A 188 -14.35 -7.10 -14.16
C GLY A 188 -15.81 -7.31 -14.53
N THR A 189 -16.22 -8.56 -14.46
CA THR A 189 -17.60 -8.99 -14.60
C THR A 189 -18.21 -9.15 -13.21
N TYR A 190 -19.38 -8.59 -13.00
CA TYR A 190 -20.14 -8.65 -11.76
C TYR A 190 -21.57 -9.11 -12.01
N LYS A 191 -22.22 -9.61 -10.97
CA LYS A 191 -23.64 -9.98 -10.98
C LYS A 191 -24.40 -9.34 -9.83
N ASP A 192 -25.65 -8.96 -10.08
CA ASP A 192 -26.59 -8.59 -9.01
C ASP A 192 -27.24 -9.83 -8.36
N ASP A 193 -28.17 -9.61 -7.44
CA ASP A 193 -28.94 -10.65 -6.76
C ASP A 193 -29.90 -11.43 -7.69
N GLN A 194 -30.17 -10.90 -8.88
CA GLN A 194 -31.00 -11.50 -9.93
C GLN A 194 -30.15 -12.19 -11.01
N ASN A 195 -28.84 -12.34 -10.81
CA ASN A 195 -27.87 -12.87 -11.77
C ASN A 195 -27.75 -12.06 -13.07
N LYS A 196 -28.19 -10.80 -13.10
CA LYS A 196 -27.94 -9.92 -14.25
C LYS A 196 -26.48 -9.49 -14.25
N GLU A 197 -25.88 -9.49 -15.43
CA GLU A 197 -24.47 -9.23 -15.60
C GLU A 197 -24.17 -7.73 -15.80
N TYR A 198 -23.13 -7.26 -15.11
CA TYR A 198 -22.58 -5.91 -15.19
C TYR A 198 -21.09 -6.05 -15.47
N VAL A 199 -20.61 -5.46 -16.56
CA VAL A 199 -19.21 -5.59 -16.99
C VAL A 199 -18.56 -4.22 -17.04
N PHE A 200 -17.42 -4.06 -16.37
CA PHE A 200 -16.52 -2.92 -16.52
C PHE A 200 -15.28 -3.40 -17.26
N LYS A 201 -15.01 -2.83 -18.44
CA LYS A 201 -13.86 -3.21 -19.27
C LYS A 201 -12.73 -2.23 -19.10
N ASP A 202 -11.52 -2.77 -19.18
CA ASP A 202 -10.33 -1.97 -19.37
C ASP A 202 -10.48 -1.13 -20.65
N GLY A 203 -10.10 0.15 -20.58
CA GLY A 203 -10.39 1.16 -21.61
C GLY A 203 -11.67 1.98 -21.39
N GLY A 204 -12.38 1.80 -20.26
CA GLY A 204 -13.44 2.72 -19.85
C GLY A 204 -14.77 2.52 -20.58
N ILE A 205 -15.18 1.26 -20.78
CA ILE A 205 -16.51 0.91 -21.31
C ILE A 205 -17.21 0.01 -20.30
N ALA A 206 -18.42 0.41 -19.89
CA ALA A 206 -19.28 -0.39 -19.04
C ALA A 206 -20.47 -0.92 -19.82
N THR A 207 -20.82 -2.19 -19.59
CA THR A 207 -22.03 -2.84 -20.11
C THR A 207 -22.89 -3.24 -18.92
N TRP A 208 -24.04 -2.60 -18.81
CA TRP A 208 -25.10 -2.93 -17.85
C TRP A 208 -26.21 -3.68 -18.58
N PRO A 209 -27.17 -4.31 -17.88
CA PRO A 209 -28.16 -5.19 -18.51
C PRO A 209 -28.96 -4.55 -19.65
N ASN A 210 -29.20 -3.24 -19.60
CA ASN A 210 -30.02 -2.51 -20.58
C ASN A 210 -29.27 -1.38 -21.29
N GLU A 211 -27.99 -1.17 -20.98
CA GLU A 211 -27.25 -0.02 -21.50
C GLU A 211 -25.75 -0.29 -21.60
N THR A 212 -25.07 0.47 -22.46
CA THR A 212 -23.61 0.49 -22.55
C THR A 212 -23.17 1.93 -22.64
N PHE A 213 -22.16 2.29 -21.85
CA PHE A 213 -21.68 3.66 -21.77
C PHE A 213 -20.18 3.72 -21.59
N LYS A 214 -19.59 4.84 -22.00
CA LYS A 214 -18.19 5.16 -21.72
C LYS A 214 -18.10 5.69 -20.30
N PHE A 215 -17.05 5.31 -19.58
CA PHE A 215 -16.79 5.80 -18.25
C PHE A 215 -15.31 6.08 -17.99
N SER A 216 -15.05 6.94 -17.02
CA SER A 216 -13.76 7.10 -16.37
C SER A 216 -13.93 7.00 -14.86
N VAL A 217 -12.83 6.88 -14.13
CA VAL A 217 -12.83 6.91 -12.66
C VAL A 217 -12.23 8.22 -12.16
N SER A 218 -12.70 8.68 -11.01
CA SER A 218 -12.08 9.79 -10.29
C SER A 218 -12.26 9.58 -8.79
N PHE A 219 -11.52 10.33 -7.98
CA PHE A 219 -11.65 10.27 -6.54
C PHE A 219 -11.54 11.66 -5.92
N ILE A 220 -12.07 11.79 -4.71
CA ILE A 220 -11.90 12.95 -3.85
C ILE A 220 -11.37 12.46 -2.51
N GLU A 221 -10.26 13.05 -2.06
CA GLU A 221 -9.70 12.81 -0.74
C GLU A 221 -10.18 13.94 0.20
N LYS A 222 -10.98 13.61 1.21
CA LYS A 222 -11.45 14.56 2.22
C LYS A 222 -10.68 14.33 3.52
N ILE A 223 -10.01 15.39 3.98
CA ILE A 223 -9.32 15.41 5.27
C ILE A 223 -10.29 15.99 6.29
N PHE A 224 -10.55 15.26 7.38
CA PHE A 224 -11.36 15.76 8.49
C PHE A 224 -10.45 16.28 9.61
N PRO A 225 -10.24 17.60 9.72
CA PRO A 225 -9.24 18.17 10.63
C PRO A 225 -9.58 18.01 12.11
N ASN A 226 -10.86 17.80 12.45
CA ASN A 226 -11.33 17.79 13.85
C ASN A 226 -11.48 16.38 14.45
N SER A 227 -11.35 15.33 13.63
CA SER A 227 -11.34 13.93 14.03
C SER A 227 -10.02 13.34 13.55
N SER A 228 -8.99 13.40 14.42
CA SER A 228 -7.66 12.78 14.27
C SER A 228 -7.37 12.23 12.86
N PRO A 229 -6.62 12.96 12.02
CA PRO A 229 -6.87 13.10 10.58
C PRO A 229 -7.26 11.79 9.91
N SER A 230 -8.55 11.48 9.91
CA SER A 230 -9.07 10.42 9.05
C SER A 230 -9.18 11.01 7.64
N LYS A 231 -8.52 10.35 6.69
CA LYS A 231 -8.63 10.64 5.27
C LYS A 231 -9.69 9.72 4.71
N GLU A 232 -10.80 10.28 4.25
CA GLU A 232 -11.78 9.51 3.48
C GLU A 232 -11.52 9.69 1.99
N VAL A 233 -11.53 8.58 1.26
CA VAL A 233 -11.41 8.57 -0.20
C VAL A 233 -12.75 8.16 -0.78
N TYR A 234 -13.36 9.09 -1.52
CA TYR A 234 -14.60 8.87 -2.23
C TYR A 234 -14.29 8.56 -3.69
N ASN A 235 -14.65 7.36 -4.15
CA ASN A 235 -14.40 6.92 -5.53
C ASN A 235 -15.65 7.10 -6.40
N TYR A 236 -15.46 7.54 -7.65
CA TYR A 236 -16.54 7.86 -8.56
C TYR A 236 -16.37 7.18 -9.93
N ILE A 237 -17.48 6.73 -10.48
CA ILE A 237 -17.64 6.37 -11.90
C ILE A 237 -18.23 7.59 -12.60
N ILE A 238 -17.51 8.13 -13.57
CA ILE A 238 -17.93 9.26 -14.40
C ILE A 238 -18.42 8.72 -15.72
N VAL A 239 -19.71 8.82 -15.99
CA VAL A 239 -20.29 8.42 -17.27
C VAL A 239 -20.13 9.56 -18.26
N ASN A 240 -19.62 9.25 -19.44
CA ASN A 240 -19.32 10.21 -20.49
C ASN A 240 -20.15 9.94 -21.74
N ASP A 241 -20.57 11.01 -22.42
CA ASP A 241 -21.13 10.91 -23.76
C ASP A 241 -20.06 10.59 -24.81
N ASN A 242 -20.47 10.48 -26.08
CA ASN A 242 -19.56 10.19 -27.19
C ASN A 242 -18.49 11.28 -27.43
N ASN A 243 -18.72 12.50 -26.93
CA ASN A 243 -17.80 13.64 -27.02
C ASN A 243 -16.89 13.76 -25.78
N GLY A 244 -17.00 12.84 -24.82
CA GLY A 244 -16.21 12.86 -23.59
C GLY A 244 -16.75 13.82 -22.52
N LYS A 245 -17.98 14.32 -22.67
CA LYS A 245 -18.62 15.17 -21.65
C LYS A 245 -19.29 14.31 -20.59
N GLU A 246 -19.06 14.64 -19.31
CA GLU A 246 -19.75 14.02 -18.19
C GLU A 246 -21.27 14.19 -18.29
N THR A 247 -22.00 13.08 -18.26
CA THR A 247 -23.47 13.02 -18.26
C THR A 247 -24.05 12.55 -16.94
N MET A 248 -23.29 11.77 -16.19
CA MET A 248 -23.70 11.23 -14.90
C MET A 248 -22.47 10.91 -14.05
N ARG A 249 -22.64 10.96 -12.74
CA ARG A 249 -21.62 10.55 -11.75
C ARG A 249 -22.23 9.61 -10.74
N TYR A 250 -21.59 8.48 -10.52
CA TYR A 250 -21.92 7.54 -9.44
C TYR A 250 -20.78 7.49 -8.43
N LEU A 251 -21.12 7.38 -7.16
CA LEU A 251 -20.17 7.02 -6.11
C LEU A 251 -20.15 5.50 -6.00
N TYR A 252 -18.98 4.91 -5.86
CA TYR A 252 -18.86 3.46 -5.67
C TYR A 252 -17.90 3.10 -4.55
N GLU A 253 -18.13 1.91 -3.98
CA GLU A 253 -17.28 1.29 -2.97
C GLU A 253 -17.03 -0.16 -3.37
N ILE A 254 -15.77 -0.58 -3.29
CA ILE A 254 -15.37 -1.97 -3.43
C ILE A 254 -14.92 -2.45 -2.06
N ILE A 255 -15.58 -3.50 -1.56
CA ILE A 255 -15.24 -4.17 -0.30
C ILE A 255 -15.18 -5.66 -0.60
N GLY A 256 -13.97 -6.23 -0.59
CA GLY A 256 -13.72 -7.58 -1.08
C GLY A 256 -14.23 -7.72 -2.52
N ASN A 257 -15.06 -8.74 -2.77
CA ASN A 257 -15.66 -8.97 -4.09
C ASN A 257 -16.98 -8.20 -4.33
N LYS A 258 -17.43 -7.38 -3.38
CA LYS A 258 -18.67 -6.61 -3.48
C LYS A 258 -18.40 -5.20 -3.97
N LEU A 259 -19.10 -4.82 -5.04
CA LEU A 259 -19.14 -3.46 -5.58
C LEU A 259 -20.52 -2.87 -5.28
N THR A 260 -20.56 -1.79 -4.51
CA THR A 260 -21.80 -1.05 -4.24
C THR A 260 -21.76 0.29 -4.93
N ILE A 261 -22.79 0.58 -5.73
CA ILE A 261 -22.89 1.81 -6.52
C ILE A 261 -24.07 2.64 -6.02
N TYR A 262 -23.82 3.92 -5.78
CA TYR A 262 -24.79 4.89 -5.31
C TYR A 262 -24.93 6.03 -6.32
N LYS A 263 -26.11 6.65 -6.34
CA LYS A 263 -26.26 7.97 -6.94
C LYS A 263 -25.41 8.95 -6.16
N THR A 264 -24.82 9.91 -6.85
CA THR A 264 -24.12 11.00 -6.18
C THR A 264 -25.13 12.04 -5.75
N ALA A 265 -25.08 12.45 -4.48
CA ALA A 265 -25.83 13.59 -3.94
C ALA A 265 -24.87 14.72 -3.56
N LEU A 266 -25.41 15.91 -3.30
CA LEU A 266 -24.65 17.03 -2.77
C LEU A 266 -25.03 17.27 -1.31
N ASP A 267 -24.04 17.45 -0.45
CA ASP A 267 -24.28 17.95 0.91
C ASP A 267 -24.56 19.46 0.91
N LYS A 268 -24.77 20.03 2.10
CA LYS A 268 -25.07 21.47 2.27
C LYS A 268 -23.92 22.39 1.85
N GLU A 269 -22.71 21.86 1.72
CA GLU A 269 -21.50 22.58 1.31
C GLU A 269 -21.19 22.36 -0.18
N ASN A 270 -22.11 21.72 -0.92
CA ASN A 270 -21.95 21.30 -2.31
C ASN A 270 -20.83 20.28 -2.53
N ASN A 271 -20.51 19.46 -1.52
CA ASN A 271 -19.63 18.32 -1.69
C ASN A 271 -20.41 17.10 -2.18
N TYR A 272 -19.80 16.30 -3.06
CA TYR A 272 -20.35 15.03 -3.48
C TYR A 272 -20.35 14.01 -2.33
N ILE A 273 -21.51 13.41 -2.05
CA ILE A 273 -21.73 12.42 -0.99
C ILE A 273 -22.57 11.23 -1.49
N LYS A 274 -22.65 10.18 -0.67
CA LYS A 274 -23.52 9.02 -0.91
C LYS A 274 -24.99 9.44 -0.98
N GLY A 275 -25.62 9.18 -2.12
CA GLY A 275 -27.06 9.32 -2.31
C GLY A 275 -27.78 7.97 -2.22
N ALA A 276 -28.84 7.81 -3.01
CA ALA A 276 -29.61 6.56 -3.05
C ALA A 276 -28.78 5.41 -3.64
N LEU A 277 -28.92 4.21 -3.07
CA LEU A 277 -28.36 2.97 -3.62
C LEU A 277 -28.90 2.73 -5.05
N VAL A 278 -27.99 2.46 -5.98
CA VAL A 278 -28.32 2.08 -7.36
C VAL A 278 -28.32 0.57 -7.49
N VAL A 279 -27.20 -0.07 -7.12
CA VAL A 279 -27.04 -1.52 -7.24
C VAL A 279 -25.94 -2.02 -6.32
N THR A 280 -26.09 -3.25 -5.85
CA THR A 280 -25.00 -4.01 -5.21
C THR A 280 -24.66 -5.20 -6.10
N LEU A 281 -23.38 -5.36 -6.37
CA LEU A 281 -22.84 -6.28 -7.36
C LEU A 281 -21.76 -7.17 -6.71
N THR A 282 -21.64 -8.40 -7.18
CA THR A 282 -20.62 -9.36 -6.74
C THR A 282 -19.76 -9.77 -7.93
N LYS A 283 -18.43 -9.66 -7.82
CA LYS A 283 -17.48 -9.99 -8.90
C LYS A 283 -17.54 -11.49 -9.21
N SER A 284 -17.84 -11.84 -10.47
CA SER A 284 -18.13 -13.22 -10.94
C SER A 284 -16.91 -14.15 -10.91
N ASN A 285 -15.71 -13.60 -11.14
CA ASN A 285 -14.44 -14.33 -11.18
C ASN A 285 -13.45 -13.80 -10.13
N GLY A 286 -13.90 -13.00 -9.17
CA GLY A 286 -13.03 -12.60 -8.07
C GLY A 286 -12.68 -13.85 -7.26
N THR A 287 -11.42 -14.25 -7.28
CA THR A 287 -10.82 -14.83 -6.08
C THR A 287 -11.21 -13.89 -4.95
N THR A 288 -11.97 -14.38 -3.98
CA THR A 288 -12.16 -13.66 -2.73
C THR A 288 -10.76 -13.26 -2.29
N ASP A 289 -10.52 -11.95 -2.15
CA ASP A 289 -9.30 -11.38 -1.57
C ASP A 289 -8.79 -12.35 -0.50
N LEU A 290 -7.55 -12.82 -0.58
CA LEU A 290 -7.11 -13.91 0.27
C LEU A 290 -7.25 -13.56 1.76
N ILE A 291 -7.15 -12.26 2.09
CA ILE A 291 -7.46 -11.71 3.41
C ILE A 291 -8.97 -11.84 3.67
N GLN A 292 -9.82 -11.30 2.80
CA GLN A 292 -11.28 -11.50 2.91
C GLN A 292 -11.69 -12.98 2.92
N LYS A 293 -10.95 -13.87 2.28
CA LYS A 293 -11.22 -15.31 2.22
C LYS A 293 -10.82 -15.96 3.54
N ALA A 294 -9.72 -15.53 4.14
CA ALA A 294 -9.36 -15.92 5.50
C ALA A 294 -10.42 -15.44 6.52
N ILE A 295 -10.84 -14.18 6.40
CA ILE A 295 -11.93 -13.59 7.18
C ILE A 295 -13.23 -14.37 6.97
N ASP A 296 -13.61 -14.69 5.74
CA ASP A 296 -14.83 -15.42 5.40
C ASP A 296 -14.79 -16.86 5.93
N ILE A 297 -13.65 -17.54 5.86
CA ILE A 297 -13.45 -18.90 6.41
C ILE A 297 -13.71 -18.89 7.93
N VAL A 298 -13.16 -17.90 8.65
CA VAL A 298 -13.35 -17.78 10.09
C VAL A 298 -14.75 -17.26 10.43
N GLY A 299 -15.24 -16.24 9.74
CA GLY A 299 -16.55 -15.63 9.93
C GLY A 299 -17.70 -16.63 9.72
N LYS A 300 -17.57 -17.55 8.76
CA LYS A 300 -18.53 -18.65 8.56
C LYS A 300 -18.69 -19.54 9.79
N LYS A 301 -17.65 -19.72 10.62
CA LYS A 301 -17.77 -20.50 11.88
C LYS A 301 -18.74 -19.86 12.88
N TYR A 302 -19.02 -18.56 12.73
CA TYR A 302 -19.87 -17.78 13.63
C TYR A 302 -21.14 -17.26 12.95
N ASN A 303 -21.44 -17.71 11.73
CA ASN A 303 -22.50 -17.17 10.89
C ASN A 303 -22.43 -15.63 10.77
N ALA A 304 -21.20 -15.10 10.69
CA ALA A 304 -20.95 -13.67 10.65
C ALA A 304 -21.40 -13.07 9.31
N VAL A 305 -22.24 -12.04 9.36
CA VAL A 305 -22.69 -11.26 8.21
C VAL A 305 -22.36 -9.79 8.46
N VAL A 306 -21.79 -9.12 7.45
CA VAL A 306 -21.51 -7.68 7.51
C VAL A 306 -22.79 -6.92 7.87
N ASP A 307 -22.71 -6.11 8.93
CA ASP A 307 -23.81 -5.25 9.38
C ASP A 307 -23.57 -3.81 8.92
N TYR A 308 -22.48 -3.19 9.38
CA TYR A 308 -22.10 -1.83 9.00
C TYR A 308 -20.58 -1.60 9.09
N LYS A 309 -20.12 -0.49 8.54
CA LYS A 309 -18.71 -0.04 8.59
C LYS A 309 -18.63 1.20 9.47
N VAL A 310 -17.74 1.20 10.47
CA VAL A 310 -17.49 2.39 11.30
C VAL A 310 -16.56 3.38 10.61
N GLU A 311 -16.57 4.64 11.06
CA GLU A 311 -15.77 5.73 10.47
C GLU A 311 -14.26 5.44 10.39
N SER A 312 -13.72 4.63 11.30
CA SER A 312 -12.32 4.20 11.26
C SER A 312 -12.01 3.23 10.11
N GLY A 313 -13.00 2.80 9.35
CA GLY A 313 -12.87 1.84 8.26
C GLY A 313 -13.07 0.38 8.69
N VAL A 314 -13.20 0.11 9.98
CA VAL A 314 -13.40 -1.25 10.51
C VAL A 314 -14.81 -1.77 10.15
N MET A 315 -14.87 -3.02 9.71
CA MET A 315 -16.13 -3.70 9.39
C MET A 315 -16.69 -4.38 10.63
N ILE A 316 -17.97 -4.11 10.93
CA ILE A 316 -18.71 -4.75 12.01
C ILE A 316 -19.63 -5.82 11.41
N TYR A 317 -19.59 -7.01 12.00
CA TYR A 317 -20.37 -8.16 11.61
C TYR A 317 -21.35 -8.52 12.71
N LYS A 318 -22.57 -8.87 12.33
CA LYS A 318 -23.51 -9.54 13.19
C LYS A 318 -23.28 -11.05 13.11
N SER A 319 -23.13 -11.70 14.26
CA SER A 319 -22.81 -13.13 14.37
C SER A 319 -23.57 -13.81 15.50
N ASP A 320 -23.47 -15.15 15.59
CA ASP A 320 -24.07 -15.93 16.68
C ASP A 320 -23.51 -15.59 18.07
N ILE A 321 -22.32 -14.99 18.11
CA ILE A 321 -21.65 -14.60 19.37
C ILE A 321 -21.82 -13.11 19.71
N GLY A 322 -22.64 -12.39 18.93
CA GLY A 322 -22.90 -10.96 19.05
C GLY A 322 -22.30 -10.15 17.89
N GLU A 323 -22.16 -8.85 18.10
CA GLU A 323 -21.41 -7.99 17.19
C GLU A 323 -19.92 -8.25 17.34
N ILE A 324 -19.25 -8.46 16.20
CA ILE A 324 -17.82 -8.71 16.14
C ILE A 324 -17.18 -7.86 15.06
N SER A 325 -15.92 -7.51 15.24
CA SER A 325 -15.04 -7.12 14.15
C SER A 325 -14.00 -8.21 13.92
N ILE A 326 -13.51 -8.31 12.69
CA ILE A 326 -12.51 -9.30 12.31
C ILE A 326 -11.36 -8.53 11.69
N ASP A 327 -10.17 -8.76 12.24
CA ASP A 327 -8.91 -8.30 11.68
C ASP A 327 -8.17 -9.51 11.08
N CYS A 328 -7.38 -9.28 10.05
CA CYS A 328 -6.63 -10.33 9.39
C CYS A 328 -5.27 -9.79 8.95
N SER A 329 -4.23 -10.53 9.30
CA SER A 329 -2.83 -10.25 9.00
C SER A 329 -2.18 -11.41 8.26
N GLY A 330 -1.10 -11.14 7.52
CA GLY A 330 -0.36 -12.12 6.72
C GLY A 330 -0.51 -11.95 5.20
N PRO A 331 -0.04 -12.93 4.40
CA PRO A 331 0.40 -14.25 4.85
C PRO A 331 1.75 -14.24 5.57
N ASP A 332 1.95 -15.20 6.49
CA ASP A 332 3.24 -15.52 7.08
C ASP A 332 4.16 -16.25 6.07
N LYS A 333 5.39 -16.57 6.51
CA LYS A 333 6.38 -17.29 5.67
C LYS A 333 5.93 -18.70 5.23
N THR A 334 4.84 -19.22 5.79
CA THR A 334 4.23 -20.51 5.44
C THR A 334 2.92 -20.36 4.65
N ASN A 335 2.62 -19.16 4.15
CA ASN A 335 1.40 -18.82 3.42
C ASN A 335 0.11 -18.91 4.26
N LYS A 336 0.20 -18.78 5.59
CA LYS A 336 -0.96 -18.76 6.49
C LYS A 336 -1.30 -17.33 6.92
N TYR A 337 -2.59 -17.05 7.02
CA TYR A 337 -3.13 -15.77 7.48
C TYR A 337 -3.52 -15.88 8.94
N LYS A 338 -3.21 -14.87 9.74
CA LYS A 338 -3.65 -14.77 11.12
C LYS A 338 -4.91 -13.92 11.19
N VAL A 339 -6.03 -14.53 11.58
CA VAL A 339 -7.34 -13.88 11.71
C VAL A 339 -7.70 -13.73 13.18
N SER A 340 -7.99 -12.50 13.60
CA SER A 340 -8.34 -12.14 14.98
C SER A 340 -9.79 -11.67 15.03
N ILE A 341 -10.59 -12.28 15.90
CA ILE A 341 -11.97 -11.85 16.17
C ILE A 341 -11.98 -10.98 17.41
N PHE A 342 -12.58 -9.81 17.32
CA PHE A 342 -12.85 -8.93 18.44
C PHE A 342 -14.34 -8.94 18.73
N LYS A 343 -14.71 -9.09 19.99
CA LYS A 343 -16.10 -8.92 20.39
C LYS A 343 -16.34 -7.45 20.68
N GLU A 344 -17.27 -6.84 19.97
CA GLU A 344 -17.58 -5.44 20.15
C GLU A 344 -18.46 -5.26 21.39
N SER A 345 -18.07 -4.33 22.26
CA SER A 345 -18.85 -3.91 23.42
C SER A 345 -18.76 -2.40 23.58
N ALA A 346 -19.68 -1.81 24.34
CA ALA A 346 -19.76 -0.35 24.51
C ALA A 346 -18.50 0.30 25.12
N SER A 347 -17.55 -0.47 25.67
CA SER A 347 -16.40 0.04 26.42
C SER A 347 -15.03 -0.57 26.07
N SER A 348 -14.97 -1.71 25.37
CA SER A 348 -13.72 -2.32 24.92
C SER A 348 -13.94 -3.26 23.73
N SER A 349 -12.87 -3.46 22.96
CA SER A 349 -12.77 -4.52 21.97
C SER A 349 -11.58 -5.37 22.38
N ASP A 350 -11.88 -6.47 23.05
CA ASP A 350 -10.88 -7.45 23.44
C ASP A 350 -10.82 -8.54 22.36
N ILE A 351 -9.62 -9.02 22.08
CA ILE A 351 -9.43 -10.18 21.21
C ILE A 351 -10.17 -11.35 21.86
N PHE A 352 -11.23 -11.79 21.20
CA PHE A 352 -12.03 -12.93 21.61
C PHE A 352 -11.30 -14.23 21.26
N LYS A 353 -10.83 -14.35 20.01
CA LYS A 353 -10.11 -15.52 19.50
C LYS A 353 -9.17 -15.17 18.35
N GLU A 354 -8.13 -15.97 18.16
CA GLU A 354 -7.20 -15.86 17.03
C GLU A 354 -7.05 -17.20 16.30
N PHE A 355 -6.87 -17.14 14.98
CA PHE A 355 -6.76 -18.30 14.11
C PHE A 355 -5.59 -18.15 13.14
N ASN A 356 -4.89 -19.25 12.85
CA ASN A 356 -4.10 -19.39 11.64
C ASN A 356 -4.95 -20.05 10.56
N VAL A 357 -5.01 -19.44 9.38
CA VAL A 357 -5.85 -19.85 8.25
C VAL A 357 -4.97 -20.08 7.03
N ASP A 358 -4.95 -21.31 6.53
CA ASP A 358 -4.44 -21.59 5.18
C ASP A 358 -5.61 -21.47 4.21
N VAL A 359 -5.56 -20.40 3.40
CA VAL A 359 -6.64 -20.02 2.48
C VAL A 359 -6.71 -20.96 1.26
N ILE A 360 -5.64 -21.69 0.96
CA ILE A 360 -5.59 -22.65 -0.16
C ILE A 360 -6.25 -23.95 0.26
N SER A 361 -5.84 -24.52 1.41
CA SER A 361 -6.43 -25.76 1.93
C SER A 361 -7.77 -25.56 2.64
N GLY A 362 -8.09 -24.32 3.02
CA GLY A 362 -9.24 -23.99 3.87
C GLY A 362 -9.07 -24.44 5.32
N SER A 363 -7.85 -24.84 5.73
CA SER A 363 -7.59 -25.30 7.09
C SER A 363 -7.52 -24.12 8.07
N VAL A 364 -8.04 -24.34 9.28
CA VAL A 364 -8.13 -23.33 10.33
C VAL A 364 -7.65 -23.93 11.64
N GLU A 365 -6.65 -23.31 12.24
CA GLU A 365 -6.08 -23.67 13.53
C GLU A 365 -6.34 -22.53 14.52
N GLU A 366 -7.06 -22.81 15.61
CA GLU A 366 -7.26 -21.84 16.69
C GLU A 366 -5.97 -21.75 17.52
N ILE A 367 -5.47 -20.54 17.73
CA ILE A 367 -4.18 -20.30 18.41
C ILE A 367 -4.34 -19.51 19.71
N LYS A 368 -5.50 -18.88 19.94
CA LYS A 368 -5.84 -18.20 21.20
C LYS A 368 -7.34 -18.16 21.42
#